data_AF-A0A8B6EH12-F1
#
_entry.id   AF-A0A8B6EH12-F1
#
_cell.length_a   1.000
_cell.length_b   1.000
_cell.length_c   1.000
_cell.angle_alpha   90.00
_cell.angle_beta   90.00
_cell.angle_gamma   90.00
#
_symmetry.space_group_name_H-M   'P 1'
#
loop_
_entity.id
_entity.type
_entity.pdbx_description
1 polymer ?
#
loop_
_entity_poly.entity_id
_entity_poly.type
_entity_poly.pdbx_seq_one_letter_code
_entity_poly.pdbx_strand_id
1 'polypeptide(L)'
;DGDWSEWSSWDKCSATCNGGIQYRNRKCDAPLPSNGGRYCNGLTIESRSCNNGNCEIDGQWSTWQEWQPCNTTCGNGSKHRIRECDSPSPYFGGSECMGLDFDIQTCYQEMCPGKVSYWSMIPPFNFHIQVS
;
A
#
# COMPACT_ATOMS: atom_id res chain seq x y z
N ASP A 1 55.89 17.39 -17.19
CA ASP A 1 54.41 17.43 -17.22
C ASP A 1 53.89 16.51 -16.14
N GLY A 2 52.68 16.78 -15.62
CA GLY A 2 52.03 15.85 -14.69
C GLY A 2 51.24 14.78 -15.43
N ASP A 3 50.88 13.73 -14.71
CA ASP A 3 50.06 12.63 -15.24
C ASP A 3 48.93 12.23 -14.27
N TRP A 4 47.90 11.61 -14.83
CA TRP A 4 46.71 11.21 -14.09
C TRP A 4 47.02 10.04 -13.15
N SER A 5 46.55 10.12 -11.90
CA SER A 5 46.37 8.92 -11.07
C SER A 5 45.29 8.02 -11.62
N GLU A 6 45.32 6.77 -11.19
CA GLU A 6 44.23 5.83 -11.39
C GLU A 6 42.90 6.41 -10.88
N TRP A 7 41.84 6.08 -11.59
CA TRP A 7 40.50 6.43 -11.14
C TRP A 7 40.18 5.77 -9.81
N SER A 8 39.50 6.50 -8.93
CA SER A 8 38.85 5.92 -7.76
C SER A 8 37.84 4.85 -8.16
N SER A 9 37.46 4.00 -7.22
CA SER A 9 36.22 3.24 -7.34
C SER A 9 35.04 4.20 -7.54
N TRP A 10 34.00 3.71 -8.20
CA TRP A 10 32.74 4.42 -8.29
C TRP A 10 32.11 4.57 -6.91
N ASP A 11 31.57 5.75 -6.64
CA ASP A 11 30.74 6.01 -5.48
C ASP A 11 29.43 5.22 -5.54
N LYS A 12 28.69 5.20 -4.42
CA LYS A 12 27.33 4.66 -4.41
C LYS A 12 26.46 5.48 -5.36
N CYS A 13 25.51 4.81 -6.02
CA CYS A 13 24.51 5.47 -6.84
C CYS A 13 23.67 6.44 -5.99
N SER A 14 23.33 7.61 -6.55
CA SER A 14 22.49 8.61 -5.89
C SER A 14 21.06 8.14 -5.60
N ALA A 15 20.59 7.11 -6.34
CA ALA A 15 19.27 6.52 -6.17
C ALA A 15 19.38 5.00 -6.21
N THR A 16 18.48 4.30 -5.55
CA THR A 16 18.41 2.83 -5.54
C THR A 16 17.56 2.26 -6.68
N CYS A 17 16.68 3.08 -7.25
CA CYS A 17 15.77 2.76 -8.34
C CYS A 17 15.33 4.06 -9.05
N ASN A 18 14.61 3.95 -10.16
CA ASN A 18 14.19 5.03 -11.07
C ASN A 18 15.34 5.84 -11.69
N GLY A 19 16.55 5.29 -11.70
CA GLY A 19 17.74 5.94 -12.23
C GLY A 19 18.40 6.89 -11.24
N GLY A 20 19.73 6.83 -11.22
CA GLY A 20 20.59 7.72 -10.46
C GLY A 20 21.90 7.95 -11.19
N ILE A 21 22.79 8.70 -10.54
CA ILE A 21 24.13 9.00 -11.04
C ILE A 21 25.13 8.57 -9.97
N GLN A 22 26.24 7.98 -10.41
CA GLN A 22 27.41 7.72 -9.58
C GLN A 22 28.62 8.42 -10.18
N TYR A 23 29.57 8.77 -9.32
CA TYR A 23 30.76 9.52 -9.68
C TYR A 23 32.02 8.72 -9.36
N ARG A 24 33.10 9.05 -10.04
CA ARG A 24 34.46 8.66 -9.65
C ARG A 24 35.40 9.82 -9.91
N ASN A 25 36.52 9.85 -9.19
CA ASN A 25 37.51 10.93 -9.27
C ASN A 25 38.91 10.40 -9.56
N ARG A 26 39.74 11.28 -10.12
CA ARG A 26 41.19 11.08 -10.27
C ARG A 26 41.89 12.42 -10.08
N LYS A 27 43.19 12.39 -9.85
CA LYS A 27 44.01 13.59 -9.62
C LYS A 27 45.18 13.63 -10.59
N CYS A 28 45.72 14.82 -10.83
CA CYS A 28 46.92 14.99 -11.63
C CYS A 28 48.15 14.94 -10.73
N ASP A 29 48.43 13.78 -10.15
CA ASP A 29 49.45 13.60 -9.11
C ASP A 29 50.35 12.37 -9.28
N ALA A 30 50.28 11.70 -10.44
CA ALA A 30 51.02 10.46 -10.69
C ALA A 30 51.94 10.51 -11.94
N PRO A 31 52.88 11.47 -12.07
CA PRO A 31 53.39 12.36 -11.02
C PRO A 31 52.79 13.77 -11.06
N LEU A 32 53.06 14.56 -10.02
CA LEU A 32 52.72 15.99 -10.00
C LEU A 32 53.52 16.78 -11.05
N PRO A 33 52.90 17.77 -11.73
CA PRO A 33 53.65 18.70 -12.57
C PRO A 33 54.71 19.47 -11.76
N SER A 34 55.93 19.54 -12.26
CA SER A 34 57.05 20.27 -11.64
C SER A 34 57.92 20.98 -12.68
N ASN A 35 58.74 21.95 -12.25
CA ASN A 35 59.68 22.70 -13.11
C ASN A 35 59.05 23.30 -14.39
N GLY A 36 57.83 23.84 -14.28
CA GLY A 36 57.10 24.41 -15.42
C GLY A 36 56.38 23.37 -16.31
N GLY A 37 56.32 22.11 -15.87
CA GLY A 37 55.56 21.07 -16.56
C GLY A 37 54.06 21.35 -16.62
N ARG A 38 53.39 20.88 -17.68
CA ARG A 38 51.96 21.10 -17.89
C ARG A 38 51.10 20.31 -16.91
N TYR A 39 49.97 20.90 -16.52
CA TYR A 39 48.90 20.21 -15.80
C TYR A 39 48.16 19.25 -16.74
N CYS A 40 47.55 18.21 -16.18
CA CYS A 40 46.83 17.20 -16.94
C CYS A 40 45.61 17.79 -17.64
N ASN A 41 45.40 17.44 -18.91
CA ASN A 41 44.22 17.85 -19.67
C ASN A 41 43.10 16.81 -19.51
N GLY A 42 41.88 17.28 -19.25
CA GLY A 42 40.69 16.46 -19.08
C GLY A 42 40.00 16.66 -17.73
N LEU A 43 38.90 15.93 -17.51
CA LEU A 43 38.11 16.04 -16.29
C LEU A 43 38.75 15.25 -15.14
N THR A 44 38.65 15.83 -13.93
CA THR A 44 39.01 15.20 -12.66
C THR A 44 37.90 14.30 -12.09
N ILE A 45 36.68 14.43 -12.64
CA ILE A 45 35.49 13.71 -12.22
C ILE A 45 34.83 13.11 -13.45
N GLU A 46 34.36 11.87 -13.32
CA GLU A 46 33.51 11.21 -14.31
C GLU A 46 32.19 10.81 -13.64
N SER A 47 31.10 10.84 -14.41
CA SER A 47 29.79 10.41 -13.96
C SER A 47 29.21 9.38 -14.92
N ARG A 48 28.38 8.47 -14.38
CA ARG A 48 27.58 7.54 -15.19
C ARG A 48 26.23 7.27 -14.56
N SER A 49 25.25 6.90 -15.38
CA SER A 49 23.95 6.43 -14.91
C SER A 49 24.06 5.10 -14.17
N CYS A 50 23.18 4.89 -13.20
CA CYS A 50 23.07 3.66 -12.42
C CYS A 50 21.64 3.45 -11.95
N ASN A 51 21.32 2.21 -11.55
CA ASN A 51 20.03 1.84 -10.96
C ASN A 51 18.80 2.28 -11.77
N ASN A 52 18.84 2.05 -13.08
CA ASN A 52 17.77 2.40 -14.02
C ASN A 52 16.50 1.52 -13.89
N GLY A 53 16.50 0.53 -12.99
CA GLY A 53 15.32 -0.29 -12.70
C GLY A 53 14.28 0.53 -11.94
N ASN A 54 13.00 0.30 -12.23
CA ASN A 54 11.93 1.02 -11.54
C ASN A 54 11.82 0.62 -10.08
N CYS A 55 11.32 1.53 -9.24
CA CYS A 55 11.04 1.21 -7.84
C CYS A 55 9.81 0.31 -7.72
N GLU A 56 9.90 -0.70 -6.87
CA GLU A 56 8.74 -1.49 -6.43
C GLU A 56 7.74 -0.57 -5.72
N ILE A 57 6.46 -0.75 -6.03
CA ILE A 57 5.35 -0.05 -5.36
C ILE A 57 4.48 -1.14 -4.76
N ASP A 58 4.48 -1.23 -3.43
CA ASP A 58 3.59 -2.15 -2.73
C ASP A 58 2.14 -1.68 -2.83
N GLY A 59 1.23 -2.64 -3.00
CA GLY A 59 -0.19 -2.40 -3.02
C GLY A 59 -0.71 -1.92 -1.67
N GLN A 60 -1.67 -0.99 -1.71
CA GLN A 60 -2.38 -0.56 -0.51
C GLN A 60 -3.88 -0.62 -0.74
N TRP A 61 -4.58 -0.98 0.33
CA TRP A 61 -6.04 -1.05 0.34
C TRP A 61 -6.64 0.32 0.05
N SER A 62 -7.61 0.38 -0.86
CA SER A 62 -8.56 1.49 -0.90
C SER A 62 -9.35 1.58 0.41
N THR A 63 -9.99 2.73 0.58
CA THR A 63 -11.05 2.85 1.59
C THR A 63 -12.12 1.81 1.32
N TRP A 64 -12.61 1.19 2.39
CA TRP A 64 -13.79 0.33 2.28
C TRP A 64 -14.91 1.02 1.55
N GLN A 65 -15.52 0.32 0.59
CA GLN A 65 -16.79 0.73 0.03
C GLN A 65 -17.86 0.80 1.13
N GLU A 66 -18.91 1.56 0.86
CA GLU A 66 -20.08 1.57 1.73
C GLU A 66 -20.67 0.17 1.90
N TRP A 67 -21.26 -0.07 3.06
CA TRP A 67 -21.96 -1.31 3.31
C TRP A 67 -23.09 -1.48 2.29
N GLN A 68 -23.12 -2.64 1.65
CA GLN A 68 -24.29 -3.05 0.89
C GLN A 68 -25.51 -3.14 1.81
N PRO A 69 -26.73 -2.98 1.27
CA PRO A 69 -27.95 -3.16 2.05
C PRO A 69 -28.01 -4.54 2.71
N CYS A 70 -28.79 -4.63 3.79
CA CYS A 70 -29.08 -5.92 4.41
C CYS A 70 -29.72 -6.86 3.39
N ASN A 71 -29.27 -8.11 3.32
CA ASN A 71 -29.82 -9.09 2.38
C ASN A 71 -31.27 -9.49 2.66
N THR A 72 -31.77 -9.19 3.87
CA THR A 72 -33.17 -9.34 4.24
C THR A 72 -33.84 -7.98 4.39
N THR A 73 -35.15 -7.95 4.16
CA THR A 73 -36.00 -6.77 4.38
C THR A 73 -36.66 -6.77 5.76
N CYS A 74 -36.64 -7.90 6.47
CA CYS A 74 -37.18 -8.06 7.81
C CYS A 74 -36.40 -9.13 8.60
N GLY A 75 -36.43 -9.06 9.93
CA GLY A 75 -35.70 -9.96 10.81
C GLY A 75 -34.18 -9.85 10.70
N ASN A 76 -33.48 -10.94 11.03
CA ASN A 76 -32.01 -10.98 11.00
C ASN A 76 -31.53 -11.24 9.57
N GLY A 77 -30.50 -10.52 9.17
CA GLY A 77 -29.81 -10.71 7.89
C GLY A 77 -28.31 -10.47 8.01
N SER A 78 -27.66 -10.35 6.86
CA SER A 78 -26.25 -9.99 6.74
C SER A 78 -26.06 -8.92 5.68
N LYS A 79 -25.13 -8.01 5.93
CA LYS A 79 -24.63 -7.03 4.99
C LYS A 79 -23.13 -7.25 4.80
N HIS A 80 -22.62 -6.82 3.65
CA HIS A 80 -21.20 -6.94 3.34
C HIS A 80 -20.67 -5.65 2.74
N ARG A 81 -19.35 -5.52 2.71
CA ARG A 81 -18.63 -4.47 1.99
C ARG A 81 -17.34 -5.04 1.43
N ILE A 82 -16.81 -4.36 0.43
CA ILE A 82 -15.56 -4.74 -0.24
C ILE A 82 -14.58 -3.57 -0.24
N ARG A 83 -13.32 -3.88 -0.46
CA ARG A 83 -12.24 -2.93 -0.75
C ARG A 83 -11.32 -3.56 -1.78
N GLU A 84 -10.54 -2.73 -2.48
CA GLU A 84 -9.66 -3.16 -3.55
C GLU A 84 -8.20 -2.84 -3.21
N CYS A 85 -7.25 -3.63 -3.72
CA CYS A 85 -5.83 -3.38 -3.55
C CYS A 85 -5.32 -2.47 -4.68
N ASP A 86 -5.78 -1.21 -4.68
CA ASP A 86 -5.63 -0.30 -5.82
C ASP A 86 -5.24 1.12 -5.44
N SER A 87 -4.98 1.40 -4.16
CA SER A 87 -4.73 2.74 -3.65
C SER A 87 -3.37 2.91 -2.97
N PRO A 88 -2.23 2.59 -3.62
CA PRO A 88 -2.07 2.24 -5.04
C PRO A 88 -2.12 0.73 -5.32
N SER A 89 -2.27 0.34 -6.59
CA SER A 89 -2.06 -1.05 -7.01
C SER A 89 -0.57 -1.43 -6.92
N PRO A 90 -0.25 -2.69 -6.60
CA PRO A 90 1.12 -3.18 -6.67
C PRO A 90 1.71 -2.99 -8.07
N TYR A 91 2.95 -2.51 -8.15
CA TYR A 91 3.64 -2.28 -9.41
C TYR A 91 5.13 -2.60 -9.32
N PHE A 92 5.73 -2.93 -10.48
CA PHE A 92 7.14 -3.30 -10.61
C PHE A 92 7.64 -4.40 -9.66
N GLY A 93 6.77 -5.35 -9.28
CA GLY A 93 7.12 -6.44 -8.37
C GLY A 93 6.85 -6.15 -6.89
N GLY A 94 6.22 -5.01 -6.58
CA GLY A 94 5.74 -4.73 -5.22
C GLY A 94 4.70 -5.73 -4.73
N SER A 95 4.53 -5.76 -3.42
CA SER A 95 3.74 -6.76 -2.71
C SER A 95 2.24 -6.52 -2.83
N GLU A 96 1.47 -7.61 -2.85
CA GLU A 96 0.01 -7.57 -2.74
C GLU A 96 -0.45 -7.13 -1.33
N CYS A 97 -1.67 -6.61 -1.25
CA CYS A 97 -2.23 -6.19 0.03
C CYS A 97 -2.46 -7.36 0.97
N MET A 98 -1.98 -7.24 2.21
CA MET A 98 -2.24 -8.24 3.24
C MET A 98 -3.62 -8.04 3.88
N GLY A 99 -4.39 -9.13 3.99
CA GLY A 99 -5.71 -9.18 4.63
C GLY A 99 -6.83 -9.53 3.66
N LEU A 100 -8.07 -9.49 4.15
CA LEU A 100 -9.26 -9.77 3.33
C LEU A 100 -9.73 -8.50 2.61
N ASP A 101 -10.19 -8.69 1.38
CA ASP A 101 -10.86 -7.71 0.52
C ASP A 101 -12.37 -7.60 0.81
N PHE A 102 -12.90 -8.47 1.67
CA PHE A 102 -14.31 -8.61 1.98
C PHE A 102 -14.56 -8.61 3.49
N ASP A 103 -15.64 -7.96 3.91
CA ASP A 103 -16.11 -7.92 5.30
C ASP A 103 -17.62 -8.15 5.35
N ILE A 104 -18.09 -8.94 6.32
CA ILE A 104 -19.49 -9.31 6.50
C ILE A 104 -19.92 -9.09 7.94
N GLN A 105 -21.08 -8.48 8.12
CA GLN A 105 -21.67 -8.21 9.42
C GLN A 105 -23.15 -8.55 9.45
N THR A 106 -23.62 -8.97 10.62
CA THR A 106 -25.05 -9.15 10.87
C THR A 106 -25.77 -7.80 10.85
N CYS A 107 -26.97 -7.79 10.28
CA CYS A 107 -27.90 -6.66 10.32
C CYS A 107 -29.25 -7.11 10.86
N TYR A 108 -29.96 -6.17 11.49
CA TYR A 108 -31.26 -6.40 12.11
C TYR A 108 -32.28 -5.44 11.49
N GLN A 109 -33.31 -6.00 10.89
CA GLN A 109 -34.46 -5.29 10.34
C GLN A 109 -35.68 -5.43 11.26
N GLU A 110 -36.76 -4.72 10.94
CA GLU A 110 -38.03 -4.87 11.64
C GLU A 110 -38.53 -6.31 11.60
N MET A 111 -39.35 -6.70 12.59
CA MET A 111 -39.90 -8.06 12.63
C MET A 111 -40.69 -8.36 11.36
N CYS A 112 -40.48 -9.56 10.81
CA CYS A 112 -41.21 -9.99 9.63
C CYS A 112 -42.72 -10.09 9.91
N PRO A 113 -43.57 -9.56 9.02
CA PRO A 113 -45.01 -9.74 9.10
C PRO A 113 -45.36 -11.23 9.18
N GLY A 114 -46.25 -11.59 10.11
CA GLY A 114 -46.71 -12.98 10.29
C GLY A 114 -45.91 -13.83 11.28
N LYS A 115 -44.84 -13.31 11.90
CA LYS A 115 -44.15 -13.96 13.03
C LYS A 115 -44.65 -13.48 14.39
N VAL A 116 -45.95 -13.20 14.52
CA VAL A 116 -46.57 -12.95 15.82
C VAL A 116 -46.73 -14.29 16.52
N SER A 117 -45.90 -14.59 17.52
CA SER A 117 -46.08 -15.77 18.35
C SER A 117 -47.34 -15.60 19.20
N TYR A 118 -48.37 -16.40 18.97
CA TYR A 118 -49.67 -16.36 19.66
C TYR A 118 -49.62 -16.47 21.20
N TRP A 119 -48.45 -16.71 21.79
CA TRP A 119 -48.24 -16.83 23.24
C TRP A 119 -48.27 -15.50 24.01
N SER A 120 -48.21 -14.34 23.33
CA SER A 120 -48.30 -13.02 23.98
C SER A 120 -49.70 -12.41 24.00
N MET A 121 -50.71 -13.09 23.44
CA MET A 121 -52.12 -12.64 23.45
C MET A 121 -53.00 -13.51 24.37
N ILE A 122 -52.53 -13.85 25.58
CA ILE A 122 -53.42 -14.33 26.64
C ILE A 122 -53.87 -13.09 27.44
N PRO A 123 -55.05 -12.51 27.16
CA PRO A 123 -55.66 -11.57 28.09
C PRO A 123 -55.89 -12.28 29.44
N PRO A 124 -55.72 -11.58 30.59
CA PRO A 124 -56.03 -12.14 31.90
C PRO A 124 -57.56 -12.18 32.06
N PHE A 125 -58.24 -13.12 31.40
CA PHE A 125 -59.66 -13.34 31.66
C PHE A 125 -59.82 -14.14 32.97
N ASN A 126 -60.03 -13.40 34.05
CA ASN A 126 -60.62 -13.90 35.29
C ASN A 126 -62.05 -14.39 34.99
N PHE A 127 -62.24 -15.70 34.87
CA PHE A 127 -63.57 -16.30 34.91
C PHE A 127 -64.05 -16.34 36.36
N HIS A 128 -64.88 -15.37 36.75
CA HIS A 128 -65.78 -15.53 37.90
C HIS A 128 -67.01 -16.31 37.45
N ILE A 129 -67.03 -17.61 37.73
CA ILE A 129 -68.24 -18.42 37.65
C ILE A 129 -69.03 -18.16 38.94
N GLN A 130 -70.10 -17.38 38.85
CA GLN A 130 -71.18 -17.42 39.84
C GLN A 130 -71.98 -18.70 39.61
N VAL A 131 -72.01 -19.60 40.59
CA VAL A 131 -73.02 -20.66 40.66
C VAL A 131 -74.02 -20.22 41.73
N SER A 132 -75.29 -20.18 41.31
CA SER A 132 -76.49 -19.92 42.10
C SER A 132 -76.67 -20.88 43.28
#